data_AF-A0A317NL69-F1
#
_entry.id   AF-A0A317NL69-F1
#
_cell.length_a   1.000
_cell.length_b   1.000
_cell.length_c   1.000
_cell.angle_alpha   90.00
_cell.angle_beta   90.00
_cell.angle_gamma   90.00
#
_symmetry.space_group_name_H-M   'P 1'
#
loop_
_entity.id
_entity.type
_entity.pdbx_description
1 polymer ?
#
loop_
_entity_poly.entity_id
_entity_poly.type
_entity_poly.pdbx_seq_one_letter_code
_entity_poly.pdbx_strand_id
1 'polypeptide(L)'
;MSLDVRVLGPVRLLVGGEPVAVGGPKPRALLAALTVNRRRAVSSAVLAEMVWNEDPPDSYAASLQVFVSNIRKALRNAGIDPAQVLRTEGAGYRLEIPDTACDLGRFENAREAGTRCLEAGDHPGAANLFGAALREWTGRALSDLAGLQFADGFATAMDEERLLAVSARVDAEIACGRASSVIGELVSMTNEHPLREPLWGQLITALYLSGRQADALEACRRVRTVLAEELGIDPGAALIDLEQRVLRQEPLNVVEAKRSEQLAAAMTETVTEVPRSIRNGNLRFADGRTIPIPHGGIRIGRMTDNELVLDDPKASRYHAHIMPSRAGLLIKDLHSANGVYVNELPIDTGALLADGDMIRIGATVLTFIAVS
;
A
#
# COMPACT_ATOMS: atom_id res chain seq x y z
N MET A 1 -5.41 -1.45 34.72
CA MET A 1 -4.17 -1.99 34.12
C MET A 1 -4.36 -1.98 32.61
N SER A 2 -3.36 -1.58 31.82
CA SER A 2 -3.47 -1.54 30.35
C SER A 2 -3.20 -2.91 29.75
N LEU A 3 -4.08 -3.36 28.87
CA LEU A 3 -3.86 -4.55 28.04
C LEU A 3 -3.06 -4.14 26.79
N ASP A 4 -2.08 -4.93 26.38
CA ASP A 4 -1.34 -4.73 25.13
C ASP A 4 -1.04 -6.08 24.47
N VAL A 5 -1.40 -6.23 23.20
CA VAL A 5 -1.14 -7.43 22.41
C VAL A 5 -0.11 -7.10 21.33
N ARG A 6 0.97 -7.87 21.27
CA ARG A 6 2.07 -7.67 20.33
C ARG A 6 2.08 -8.76 19.27
N VAL A 7 2.08 -8.37 18.00
CA VAL A 7 2.17 -9.27 16.83
C VAL A 7 3.21 -8.83 15.78
N LEU A 8 3.77 -7.61 15.91
CA LEU A 8 4.87 -7.10 15.07
C LEU A 8 6.24 -7.56 15.62
N GLY A 9 6.35 -8.87 15.80
CA GLY A 9 7.42 -9.58 16.48
C GLY A 9 6.91 -10.92 17.00
N PRO A 10 7.54 -11.52 18.02
CA PRO A 10 6.97 -12.65 18.73
C PRO A 10 5.63 -12.28 19.38
N VAL A 11 4.67 -13.21 19.38
CA VAL A 11 3.34 -12.97 19.96
C VAL A 11 3.46 -12.77 21.47
N ARG A 12 2.99 -11.62 21.97
CA ARG A 12 2.95 -11.34 23.42
C ARG A 12 1.61 -10.78 23.85
N LEU A 13 1.20 -11.17 25.05
CA LEU A 13 0.11 -10.56 25.79
C LEU A 13 0.72 -9.87 27.00
N LEU A 14 0.46 -8.58 27.19
CA LEU A 14 1.01 -7.79 28.28
C LEU A 14 -0.15 -7.17 29.07
N VAL A 15 -0.02 -7.12 30.39
CA VAL A 15 -0.95 -6.39 31.25
C VAL A 15 -0.16 -5.51 32.22
N GLY A 16 -0.38 -4.20 32.14
CA GLY A 16 0.43 -3.23 32.89
C GLY A 16 1.91 -3.22 32.49
N GLY A 17 2.22 -3.65 31.26
CA GLY A 17 3.60 -3.80 30.76
C GLY A 17 4.25 -5.15 31.08
N GLU A 18 3.63 -5.99 31.91
CA GLU A 18 4.18 -7.30 32.28
C GLU A 18 3.66 -8.42 31.38
N PRO A 19 4.53 -9.35 30.91
CA PRO A 19 4.12 -10.48 30.10
C PRO A 19 3.16 -11.42 30.82
N VAL A 20 2.08 -11.80 30.14
CA VAL A 20 1.08 -12.76 30.61
C VAL A 20 1.21 -14.05 29.79
N ALA A 21 1.33 -15.18 30.48
CA ALA A 21 1.46 -16.48 29.83
C ALA A 21 0.16 -16.90 29.13
N VAL A 22 0.17 -16.88 27.80
CA VAL A 22 -0.95 -17.31 26.93
C VAL A 22 -0.98 -18.84 26.76
N GLY A 23 0.14 -19.51 27.07
CA GLY A 23 0.33 -20.96 26.95
C GLY A 23 1.29 -21.34 25.81
N GLY A 24 1.13 -22.57 25.31
CA GLY A 24 1.96 -23.14 24.24
C GLY A 24 1.70 -22.54 22.85
N PRO A 25 2.31 -23.11 21.80
CA PRO A 25 2.23 -22.58 20.43
C PRO A 25 0.80 -22.42 19.90
N LYS A 26 -0.10 -23.37 20.17
CA LYS A 26 -1.48 -23.36 19.65
C LYS A 26 -2.37 -22.25 20.27
N PRO A 27 -2.40 -22.05 21.61
CA PRO A 27 -3.01 -20.86 22.21
C PRO A 27 -2.44 -19.53 21.71
N ARG A 28 -1.12 -19.44 21.49
CA ARG A 28 -0.50 -18.24 20.92
C ARG A 28 -0.91 -18.01 19.46
N ALA A 29 -0.97 -19.06 18.65
CA ALA A 29 -1.49 -19.00 17.28
C ALA A 29 -2.95 -18.53 17.25
N LEU A 30 -3.78 -19.00 18.18
CA LEU A 30 -5.16 -18.54 18.33
C LEU A 30 -5.23 -17.04 18.68
N LEU A 31 -4.41 -16.59 19.64
CA LEU A 31 -4.33 -15.18 19.99
C LEU A 31 -3.91 -14.34 18.78
N ALA A 32 -2.85 -14.74 18.06
CA ALA A 32 -2.37 -14.06 16.86
C ALA A 32 -3.45 -13.97 15.78
N ALA A 33 -4.11 -15.09 15.45
CA ALA A 33 -5.17 -15.13 14.45
C ALA A 33 -6.32 -14.17 14.79
N LEU A 34 -6.70 -14.11 16.06
CA LEU A 34 -7.72 -13.18 16.55
C LEU A 34 -7.25 -11.72 16.59
N THR A 35 -5.97 -11.47 16.84
CA THR A 35 -5.40 -10.10 16.84
C THR A 35 -5.27 -9.53 15.43
N VAL A 36 -4.86 -10.34 14.45
CA VAL A 36 -4.85 -9.96 13.03
C VAL A 36 -6.27 -9.66 12.55
N ASN A 37 -7.27 -10.36 13.11
CA ASN A 37 -8.70 -10.14 12.84
C ASN A 37 -9.41 -9.35 13.95
N ARG A 38 -8.71 -8.50 14.70
CA ARG A 38 -9.27 -7.77 15.85
C ARG A 38 -10.56 -7.01 15.49
N ARG A 39 -11.51 -6.98 16.42
CA ARG A 39 -12.86 -6.39 16.28
C ARG A 39 -13.73 -7.03 15.20
N ARG A 40 -13.33 -8.16 14.61
CA ARG A 40 -14.14 -9.00 13.72
C ARG A 40 -14.36 -10.37 14.34
N ALA A 41 -15.54 -10.94 14.12
CA ALA A 41 -15.82 -12.32 14.51
C ALA A 41 -15.18 -13.30 13.52
N VAL A 42 -14.47 -14.29 14.02
CA VAL A 42 -13.85 -15.36 13.23
C VAL A 42 -14.46 -16.69 13.64
N SER A 43 -14.92 -17.49 12.68
CA SER A 43 -15.56 -18.78 12.96
C SER A 43 -14.58 -19.76 13.58
N SER A 44 -15.08 -20.71 14.38
CA SER A 44 -14.23 -21.76 14.97
C SER A 44 -13.54 -22.62 13.90
N ALA A 45 -14.18 -22.83 12.74
CA ALA A 45 -13.60 -23.59 11.63
C ALA A 45 -12.38 -22.86 11.02
N VAL A 46 -12.51 -21.56 10.72
CA VAL A 46 -11.41 -20.75 10.18
C VAL A 46 -10.26 -20.64 11.19
N LEU A 47 -10.58 -20.44 12.47
CA LEU A 47 -9.56 -20.42 13.52
C LEU A 47 -8.83 -21.77 13.62
N ALA A 48 -9.53 -22.88 13.39
CA ALA A 48 -8.91 -24.20 13.39
C ALA A 48 -7.95 -24.36 12.19
N GLU A 49 -8.37 -23.98 10.98
CA GLU A 49 -7.48 -24.00 9.80
C GLU A 49 -6.21 -23.17 10.03
N MET A 50 -6.32 -21.97 10.60
CA MET A 50 -5.17 -21.12 10.92
C MET A 50 -4.26 -21.76 11.99
N VAL A 51 -4.83 -22.29 13.07
CA VAL A 51 -4.06 -22.85 14.19
C VAL A 51 -3.40 -24.18 13.84
N TRP A 52 -3.99 -24.97 12.94
CA TRP A 52 -3.52 -26.30 12.54
C TRP A 52 -3.01 -26.41 11.09
N ASN A 53 -2.85 -25.29 10.39
CA ASN A 53 -2.32 -25.27 9.02
C ASN A 53 -3.14 -26.15 8.06
N GLU A 54 -4.45 -25.92 8.05
CA GLU A 54 -5.45 -26.61 7.21
C GLU A 54 -5.69 -28.10 7.55
N ASP A 55 -5.03 -28.66 8.57
CA ASP A 55 -5.24 -30.04 9.04
C ASP A 55 -5.73 -30.11 10.51
N PRO A 56 -6.94 -29.59 10.82
CA PRO A 56 -7.47 -29.61 12.16
C PRO A 56 -7.94 -31.03 12.57
N PRO A 57 -7.74 -31.44 13.83
CA PRO A 57 -8.28 -32.72 14.31
C PRO A 57 -9.82 -32.68 14.37
N ASP A 58 -10.49 -33.83 14.29
CA ASP A 58 -11.96 -33.92 14.43
C ASP A 58 -12.51 -33.25 15.71
N SER A 59 -11.68 -33.19 16.75
CA SER A 59 -11.97 -32.58 18.05
C SER A 59 -11.53 -31.11 18.17
N TYR A 60 -11.28 -30.41 17.04
CA TYR A 60 -10.76 -29.04 17.06
C TYR A 60 -11.64 -28.09 17.87
N ALA A 61 -12.97 -28.27 17.85
CA ALA A 61 -13.90 -27.39 18.56
C ALA A 61 -13.67 -27.44 20.08
N ALA A 62 -13.48 -28.64 20.65
CA ALA A 62 -13.16 -28.81 22.07
C ALA A 62 -11.77 -28.24 22.39
N SER A 63 -10.79 -28.46 21.51
CA SER A 63 -9.44 -27.93 21.68
C SER A 63 -9.40 -26.39 21.68
N LEU A 64 -10.14 -25.75 20.77
CA LEU A 64 -10.28 -24.29 20.72
C LEU A 64 -10.93 -23.75 21.99
N GLN A 65 -11.98 -24.40 22.51
CA GLN A 65 -12.60 -24.00 23.78
C GLN A 65 -11.60 -24.04 24.95
N VAL A 66 -10.72 -25.05 25.00
CA VAL A 66 -9.65 -25.12 26.01
C VAL A 66 -8.67 -23.96 25.84
N PHE A 67 -8.24 -23.65 24.61
CA PHE A 67 -7.33 -22.53 24.36
C PHE A 67 -7.97 -21.19 24.75
N VAL A 68 -9.22 -20.94 24.37
CA VAL A 68 -9.98 -19.75 24.77
C VAL A 68 -10.11 -19.67 26.28
N SER A 69 -10.44 -20.78 26.96
CA SER A 69 -10.53 -20.83 28.42
C SER A 69 -9.21 -20.45 29.10
N ASN A 70 -8.08 -20.95 28.58
CA ASN A 70 -6.75 -20.62 29.08
C ASN A 70 -6.42 -19.13 28.91
N ILE A 71 -6.69 -18.56 27.73
CA ILE A 71 -6.48 -17.12 27.48
C ILE A 71 -7.36 -16.27 28.41
N ARG A 72 -8.65 -16.62 28.55
CA ARG A 72 -9.58 -15.92 29.45
C ARG A 72 -9.15 -16.01 30.92
N LYS A 73 -8.62 -17.16 31.34
CA LYS A 73 -8.07 -17.35 32.70
C LYS A 73 -6.83 -16.48 32.90
N ALA A 74 -5.94 -16.41 31.92
CA ALA A 74 -4.74 -15.57 31.98
C ALA A 74 -5.09 -14.07 32.11
N LEU A 75 -6.06 -13.59 31.31
CA LEU A 75 -6.58 -12.22 31.41
C LEU A 75 -7.20 -11.94 32.80
N ARG A 76 -8.04 -12.87 33.30
CA ARG A 76 -8.69 -12.73 34.61
C ARG A 76 -7.67 -12.64 35.74
N ASN A 77 -6.65 -13.51 35.72
CA ASN A 77 -5.58 -13.50 36.71
C ASN A 77 -4.77 -12.20 36.70
N ALA A 78 -4.69 -11.55 35.54
CA ALA A 78 -4.07 -10.24 35.36
C ALA A 78 -5.03 -9.06 35.65
N GLY A 79 -6.24 -9.31 36.17
CA GLY A 79 -7.19 -8.26 36.53
C GLY A 79 -7.93 -7.62 35.35
N ILE A 80 -7.94 -8.27 34.19
CA ILE A 80 -8.72 -7.85 33.01
C ILE A 80 -9.98 -8.72 32.92
N ASP A 81 -11.14 -8.11 32.65
CA ASP A 81 -12.37 -8.86 32.42
C ASP A 81 -12.31 -9.60 31.06
N PRO A 82 -12.18 -10.93 31.04
CA PRO A 82 -12.05 -11.67 29.80
C PRO A 82 -13.31 -11.63 28.92
N ALA A 83 -14.49 -11.40 29.50
CA ALA A 83 -15.74 -11.36 28.76
C ALA A 83 -15.85 -10.11 27.89
N GLN A 84 -15.16 -9.04 28.26
CA GLN A 84 -15.10 -7.82 27.45
C GLN A 84 -14.10 -7.93 26.31
N VAL A 85 -12.99 -8.64 26.53
CA VAL A 85 -11.85 -8.74 25.61
C VAL A 85 -11.97 -9.89 24.60
N LEU A 86 -12.26 -11.12 25.06
CA LEU A 86 -12.34 -12.30 24.19
C LEU A 86 -13.78 -12.84 24.21
N ARG A 87 -14.58 -12.38 23.26
CA ARG A 87 -16.01 -12.66 23.17
C ARG A 87 -16.26 -13.94 22.37
N THR A 88 -17.27 -14.69 22.79
CA THR A 88 -17.87 -15.75 21.96
C THR A 88 -19.00 -15.10 21.18
N GLU A 89 -18.97 -15.21 19.85
CA GLU A 89 -19.92 -14.56 18.94
C GLU A 89 -20.39 -15.58 17.90
N GLY A 90 -21.66 -15.97 17.99
CA GLY A 90 -22.20 -17.09 17.20
C GLY A 90 -21.39 -18.38 17.39
N ALA A 91 -20.94 -18.97 16.28
CA ALA A 91 -20.10 -20.17 16.26
C ALA A 91 -18.57 -19.86 16.29
N GLY A 92 -18.20 -18.65 16.68
CA GLY A 92 -16.83 -18.16 16.61
C GLY A 92 -16.40 -17.31 17.81
N TYR A 93 -15.30 -16.61 17.62
CA TYR A 93 -14.70 -15.75 18.64
C TYR A 93 -14.29 -14.41 18.04
N ARG A 94 -14.30 -13.38 18.89
CA ARG A 94 -13.89 -12.02 18.55
C ARG A 94 -12.98 -11.48 19.64
N LEU A 95 -11.83 -10.93 19.24
CA LEU A 95 -10.97 -10.17 20.14
C LEU A 95 -11.34 -8.69 20.05
N GLU A 96 -11.94 -8.19 21.12
CA GLU A 96 -12.40 -6.82 21.27
C GLU A 96 -11.38 -6.01 22.07
N ILE A 97 -10.43 -5.40 21.34
CA ILE A 97 -9.43 -4.49 21.88
C ILE A 97 -9.39 -3.21 21.03
N PRO A 98 -9.15 -2.03 21.63
CA PRO A 98 -8.91 -0.82 20.86
C PRO A 98 -7.58 -0.94 20.10
N ASP A 99 -7.43 -0.20 19.00
CA ASP A 99 -6.20 -0.22 18.20
C ASP A 99 -4.97 0.22 18.99
N THR A 100 -5.15 1.06 20.01
CA THR A 100 -4.08 1.51 20.90
C THR A 100 -3.57 0.41 21.84
N ALA A 101 -4.31 -0.68 22.03
CA ALA A 101 -3.94 -1.85 22.82
C ALA A 101 -3.29 -2.97 21.97
N CYS A 102 -2.87 -2.64 20.75
CA CYS A 102 -2.22 -3.56 19.83
C CYS A 102 -1.09 -2.83 19.08
N ASP A 103 0.10 -3.42 18.96
CA ASP A 103 1.19 -2.83 18.16
C ASP A 103 0.82 -2.65 16.70
N LEU A 104 0.13 -3.63 16.09
CA LEU A 104 -0.40 -3.54 14.74
C LEU A 104 -1.35 -2.35 14.56
N GLY A 105 -2.28 -2.15 15.50
CA GLY A 105 -3.21 -1.03 15.45
C GLY A 105 -2.53 0.32 15.62
N ARG A 106 -1.50 0.40 16.50
CA ARG A 106 -0.69 1.62 16.65
C ARG A 106 0.15 1.90 15.41
N PHE A 107 0.73 0.88 14.79
CA PHE A 107 1.47 0.98 13.53
C PHE A 107 0.58 1.51 12.41
N GLU A 108 -0.58 0.90 12.17
CA GLU A 108 -1.53 1.30 11.13
C GLU A 108 -1.99 2.77 11.32
N ASN A 109 -2.42 3.12 12.54
CA ASN A 109 -2.85 4.48 12.85
C ASN A 109 -1.74 5.53 12.66
N ALA A 110 -0.51 5.22 13.11
CA ALA A 110 0.62 6.13 12.96
C ALA A 110 1.05 6.28 11.49
N ARG A 111 1.00 5.19 10.70
CA ARG A 111 1.23 5.21 9.25
C ARG A 111 0.20 6.10 8.54
N GLU A 112 -1.09 5.89 8.80
CA GLU A 112 -2.16 6.70 8.19
C GLU A 112 -2.08 8.18 8.59
N ALA A 113 -1.74 8.48 9.85
CA ALA A 113 -1.50 9.84 10.28
C ALA A 113 -0.27 10.46 9.58
N GLY A 114 0.82 9.69 9.43
CA GLY A 114 2.02 10.10 8.71
C GLY A 114 1.75 10.41 7.24
N THR A 115 0.94 9.58 6.57
CA THR A 115 0.49 9.83 5.19
C THR A 115 -0.29 11.13 5.07
N ARG A 116 -1.23 11.40 5.98
CA ARG A 116 -1.96 12.68 6.01
C ARG A 116 -1.04 13.88 6.23
N CYS A 117 -0.01 13.75 7.06
CA CYS A 117 1.02 14.78 7.19
C CYS A 117 1.78 15.00 5.86
N LEU A 118 2.12 13.94 5.12
CA LEU A 118 2.74 14.08 3.80
C LEU A 118 1.83 14.78 2.79
N GLU A 119 0.55 14.43 2.75
CA GLU A 119 -0.45 15.07 1.90
C GLU A 119 -0.63 16.56 2.22
N ALA A 120 -0.49 16.93 3.50
CA ALA A 120 -0.54 18.31 3.96
C ALA A 120 0.80 19.06 3.82
N GLY A 121 1.87 18.41 3.34
CA GLY A 121 3.22 18.99 3.26
C GLY A 121 3.94 19.14 4.61
N ASP A 122 3.39 18.57 5.69
CA ASP A 122 4.02 18.51 7.02
C ASP A 122 5.05 17.38 7.09
N HIS A 123 6.20 17.58 6.45
CA HIS A 123 7.29 16.61 6.48
C HIS A 123 7.84 16.31 7.89
N PRO A 124 7.99 17.29 8.81
CA PRO A 124 8.39 16.99 10.19
C PRO A 124 7.38 16.09 10.92
N GLY A 125 6.08 16.36 10.80
CA GLY A 125 5.03 15.52 11.38
C GLY A 125 5.03 14.11 10.80
N ALA A 126 5.18 13.99 9.47
CA ALA A 126 5.27 12.70 8.79
C ALA A 126 6.48 11.88 9.29
N ALA A 127 7.67 12.47 9.34
CA ALA A 127 8.88 11.78 9.81
C ALA A 127 8.71 11.24 11.23
N ASN A 128 8.13 12.04 12.13
CA ASN A 128 7.86 11.64 13.51
C ASN A 128 6.85 10.49 13.61
N LEU A 129 5.78 10.54 12.82
CA LEU A 129 4.70 9.54 12.84
C LEU A 129 5.12 8.21 12.23
N PHE A 130 5.81 8.22 11.07
CA PHE A 130 6.39 6.99 10.53
C PHE A 130 7.47 6.43 11.46
N GLY A 131 8.29 7.30 12.08
CA GLY A 131 9.24 6.86 13.11
C GLY A 131 8.56 6.21 14.32
N ALA A 132 7.40 6.71 14.75
CA ALA A 132 6.60 6.09 15.80
C ALA A 132 6.02 4.73 15.36
N ALA A 133 5.51 4.64 14.13
CA ALA A 133 5.02 3.39 13.55
C ALA A 133 6.13 2.32 13.55
N LEU A 134 7.33 2.67 13.08
CA LEU A 134 8.46 1.74 12.99
C LEU A 134 8.98 1.27 14.35
N ARG A 135 8.79 2.05 15.43
CA ARG A 135 9.15 1.64 16.79
C ARG A 135 8.24 0.56 17.38
N GLU A 136 7.07 0.31 16.79
CA GLU A 136 6.20 -0.78 17.23
C GLU A 136 6.75 -2.17 16.87
N TRP A 137 7.67 -2.22 15.90
CA TRP A 137 8.30 -3.44 15.43
C TRP A 137 9.41 -3.91 16.37
N THR A 138 9.35 -5.19 16.74
CA THR A 138 10.38 -5.85 17.57
C THR A 138 11.06 -7.02 16.87
N GLY A 139 10.66 -7.33 15.64
CA GLY A 139 11.21 -8.38 14.78
C GLY A 139 10.27 -8.72 13.64
N ARG A 140 10.52 -9.85 12.96
CA ARG A 140 9.57 -10.42 11.98
C ARG A 140 8.22 -10.65 12.65
N ALA A 141 7.15 -10.20 12.00
CA ALA A 141 5.79 -10.37 12.51
C ALA A 141 5.49 -11.86 12.74
N LEU A 142 4.86 -12.18 13.88
CA LEU A 142 4.53 -13.54 14.30
C LEU A 142 5.73 -14.52 14.28
N SER A 143 6.94 -14.04 14.56
CA SER A 143 8.18 -14.83 14.39
C SER A 143 8.23 -16.15 15.18
N ASP A 144 7.55 -16.26 16.32
CA ASP A 144 7.48 -17.50 17.11
C ASP A 144 6.44 -18.50 16.58
N LEU A 145 5.75 -18.15 15.48
CA LEU A 145 4.76 -18.96 14.77
C LEU A 145 5.17 -19.24 13.32
N ALA A 146 6.43 -19.00 12.95
CA ALA A 146 6.96 -19.31 11.62
C ALA A 146 6.68 -20.77 11.23
N GLY A 147 6.28 -20.99 9.97
CA GLY A 147 5.87 -22.28 9.45
C GLY A 147 4.35 -22.53 9.47
N LEU A 148 3.56 -21.67 10.13
CA LEU A 148 2.11 -21.63 9.93
C LEU A 148 1.79 -20.73 8.72
N GLN A 149 1.06 -21.25 7.74
CA GLN A 149 0.77 -20.54 6.48
C GLN A 149 0.17 -19.15 6.68
N PHE A 150 -0.79 -18.99 7.61
CA PHE A 150 -1.38 -17.68 7.89
C PHE A 150 -0.36 -16.70 8.48
N ALA A 151 0.58 -17.19 9.31
CA ALA A 151 1.57 -16.36 9.98
C ALA A 151 2.65 -15.92 8.99
N ASP A 152 3.10 -16.82 8.12
CA ASP A 152 4.05 -16.51 7.06
C ASP A 152 3.45 -15.56 6.01
N GLY A 153 2.19 -15.77 5.61
CA GLY A 153 1.48 -14.87 4.71
C GLY A 153 1.28 -13.47 5.30
N PHE A 154 0.89 -13.39 6.59
CA PHE A 154 0.78 -12.12 7.30
C PHE A 154 2.12 -11.42 7.44
N ALA A 155 3.19 -12.15 7.77
CA ALA A 155 4.53 -11.59 7.89
C ALA A 155 5.00 -10.96 6.57
N THR A 156 4.85 -11.67 5.45
CA THR A 156 5.20 -11.14 4.13
C THR A 156 4.43 -9.85 3.80
N ALA A 157 3.11 -9.83 4.02
CA ALA A 157 2.33 -8.63 3.79
C ALA A 157 2.74 -7.46 4.69
N MET A 158 3.08 -7.74 5.95
CA MET A 158 3.51 -6.70 6.89
C MET A 158 4.94 -6.21 6.62
N ASP A 159 5.82 -7.06 6.09
CA ASP A 159 7.16 -6.63 5.68
C ASP A 159 7.10 -5.59 4.54
N GLU A 160 6.15 -5.74 3.60
CA GLU A 160 5.86 -4.71 2.58
C GLU A 160 5.40 -3.40 3.22
N GLU A 161 4.43 -3.47 4.14
CA GLU A 161 3.91 -2.30 4.85
C GLU A 161 4.98 -1.58 5.67
N ARG A 162 5.86 -2.35 6.32
CA ARG A 162 7.01 -1.81 7.03
C ARG A 162 7.92 -1.06 6.08
N LEU A 163 8.22 -1.64 4.92
CA LEU A 163 9.12 -1.03 3.94
C LEU A 163 8.55 0.27 3.38
N LEU A 164 7.26 0.31 3.08
CA LEU A 164 6.56 1.54 2.67
C LEU A 164 6.66 2.62 3.75
N ALA A 165 6.48 2.27 5.03
CA ALA A 165 6.63 3.21 6.14
C ALA A 165 8.08 3.71 6.30
N VAL A 166 9.09 2.86 6.11
CA VAL A 166 10.50 3.29 6.13
C VAL A 166 10.79 4.23 4.97
N SER A 167 10.37 3.87 3.75
CA SER A 167 10.52 4.70 2.56
C SER A 167 9.88 6.08 2.76
N ALA A 168 8.63 6.13 3.20
CA ALA A 168 7.92 7.39 3.44
C ALA A 168 8.59 8.25 4.52
N ARG A 169 9.14 7.62 5.58
CA ARG A 169 9.93 8.32 6.60
C ARG A 169 11.20 8.91 5.99
N VAL A 170 11.95 8.13 5.22
CA VAL A 170 13.18 8.57 4.55
C VAL A 170 12.89 9.81 3.70
N ASP A 171 11.86 9.78 2.87
CA ASP A 171 11.53 10.93 2.04
C ASP A 171 11.16 12.16 2.88
N ALA A 172 10.46 11.97 4.00
CA ALA A 172 10.14 13.06 4.92
C ALA A 172 11.39 13.65 5.58
N GLU A 173 12.36 12.82 5.95
CA GLU A 173 13.67 13.26 6.47
C GLU A 173 14.47 14.04 5.44
N ILE A 174 14.55 13.54 4.19
CA ILE A 174 15.22 14.23 3.09
C ILE A 174 14.55 15.58 2.82
N ALA A 175 13.22 15.63 2.75
CA ALA A 175 12.47 16.87 2.54
C ALA A 175 12.66 17.89 3.68
N CYS A 176 12.97 17.41 4.89
CA CYS A 176 13.34 18.25 6.03
C CYS A 176 14.82 18.69 6.04
N GLY A 177 15.59 18.41 4.97
CA GLY A 177 17.01 18.73 4.88
C GLY A 177 17.91 17.82 5.73
N ARG A 178 17.41 16.67 6.18
CA ARG A 178 18.14 15.70 7.01
C ARG A 178 18.61 14.49 6.20
N ALA A 179 18.92 14.67 4.92
CA ALA A 179 19.37 13.63 4.00
C ALA A 179 20.55 12.80 4.54
N SER A 180 21.50 13.43 5.23
CA SER A 180 22.69 12.74 5.75
C SER A 180 22.38 11.72 6.85
N SER A 181 21.27 11.88 7.60
CA SER A 181 20.93 11.00 8.72
C SER A 181 20.39 9.64 8.28
N VAL A 182 19.84 9.54 7.06
CA VAL A 182 19.21 8.33 6.53
C VAL A 182 20.12 7.47 5.65
N ILE A 183 21.31 7.97 5.29
CA ILE A 183 22.23 7.24 4.37
C ILE A 183 22.60 5.86 4.92
N GLY A 184 22.95 5.75 6.21
CA GLY A 184 23.39 4.49 6.80
C GLY A 184 22.31 3.41 6.76
N GLU A 185 21.07 3.79 7.06
CA GLU A 185 19.90 2.91 6.98
C GLU A 185 19.58 2.53 5.53
N LEU A 186 19.59 3.49 4.60
CA LEU A 186 19.37 3.24 3.18
C LEU A 186 20.40 2.29 2.58
N VAL A 187 21.68 2.41 2.97
CA VAL A 187 22.71 1.44 2.57
C VAL A 187 22.34 0.02 3.03
N SER A 188 21.93 -0.13 4.30
CA SER A 188 21.49 -1.44 4.82
C SER A 188 20.29 -1.98 4.02
N MET A 189 19.29 -1.14 3.77
CA MET A 189 18.08 -1.53 3.05
C MET A 189 18.36 -1.89 1.58
N THR A 190 19.25 -1.17 0.90
CA THR A 190 19.65 -1.53 -0.48
C THR A 190 20.46 -2.82 -0.56
N ASN A 191 21.13 -3.23 0.52
CA ASN A 191 21.79 -4.54 0.57
C ASN A 191 20.79 -5.66 0.86
N GLU A 192 19.77 -5.41 1.68
CA GLU A 192 18.71 -6.38 2.02
C GLU A 192 17.66 -6.55 0.90
N HIS A 193 17.36 -5.46 0.19
CA HIS A 193 16.38 -5.40 -0.89
C HIS A 193 17.01 -4.83 -2.18
N PRO A 194 18.02 -5.51 -2.74
CA PRO A 194 18.85 -4.98 -3.83
C PRO A 194 18.08 -4.74 -5.14
N LEU A 195 16.94 -5.42 -5.34
CA LEU A 195 16.11 -5.29 -6.53
C LEU A 195 15.06 -4.18 -6.45
N ARG A 196 15.00 -3.42 -5.34
CA ARG A 196 14.02 -2.33 -5.18
C ARG A 196 14.61 -0.99 -5.56
N GLU A 197 14.43 -0.64 -6.82
CA GLU A 197 14.85 0.65 -7.40
C GLU A 197 14.45 1.89 -6.57
N PRO A 198 13.25 2.00 -5.97
CA PRO A 198 12.91 3.17 -5.15
C PRO A 198 13.87 3.43 -3.99
N LEU A 199 14.38 2.38 -3.34
CA LEU A 199 15.35 2.52 -2.24
C LEU A 199 16.69 3.05 -2.74
N TRP A 200 17.11 2.62 -3.93
CA TRP A 200 18.30 3.15 -4.59
C TRP A 200 18.11 4.63 -4.95
N GLY A 201 16.93 5.00 -5.45
CA GLY A 201 16.60 6.40 -5.76
C GLY A 201 16.73 7.29 -4.53
N GLN A 202 16.22 6.83 -3.38
CA GLN A 202 16.35 7.52 -2.10
C GLN A 202 17.82 7.61 -1.64
N LEU A 203 18.59 6.53 -1.77
CA LEU A 203 20.01 6.52 -1.40
C LEU A 203 20.82 7.49 -2.26
N ILE A 204 20.65 7.46 -3.58
CA ILE A 204 21.33 8.35 -4.52
C ILE A 204 20.96 9.80 -4.22
N THR A 205 19.68 10.09 -3.99
CA THR A 205 19.18 11.42 -3.61
C THR A 205 19.81 11.90 -2.30
N ALA A 206 19.82 11.05 -1.27
CA ALA A 206 20.37 11.40 0.04
C ALA A 206 21.88 11.67 -0.01
N LEU A 207 22.63 10.85 -0.75
CA LEU A 207 24.06 11.03 -0.98
C LEU A 207 24.33 12.35 -1.72
N TYR A 208 23.61 12.60 -2.81
CA TYR A 208 23.79 13.81 -3.61
C TYR A 208 23.49 15.09 -2.83
N LEU A 209 22.35 15.14 -2.12
CA LEU A 209 21.98 16.29 -1.28
C LEU A 209 22.91 16.50 -0.08
N SER A 210 23.66 15.47 0.32
CA SER A 210 24.70 15.57 1.35
C SER A 210 26.08 15.96 0.79
N GLY A 211 26.16 16.39 -0.47
CA GLY A 211 27.41 16.79 -1.13
C GLY A 211 28.30 15.60 -1.54
N ARG A 212 27.80 14.36 -1.47
CA ARG A 212 28.55 13.14 -1.78
C ARG A 212 28.26 12.67 -3.22
N GLN A 213 28.46 13.55 -4.20
CA GLN A 213 28.14 13.28 -5.62
C GLN A 213 28.83 12.01 -6.14
N ALA A 214 30.11 11.81 -5.81
CA ALA A 214 30.86 10.63 -6.25
C ALA A 214 30.22 9.33 -5.74
N ASP A 215 29.78 9.31 -4.49
CA ASP A 215 29.12 8.15 -3.89
C ASP A 215 27.72 7.92 -4.48
N ALA A 216 27.00 9.00 -4.82
CA ALA A 216 25.70 8.92 -5.49
C ALA A 216 25.85 8.25 -6.88
N LEU A 217 26.85 8.66 -7.67
CA LEU A 217 27.15 8.04 -8.97
C LEU A 217 27.64 6.60 -8.82
N GLU A 218 28.37 6.29 -7.75
CA GLU A 218 28.75 4.91 -7.45
C GLU A 218 27.54 4.04 -7.12
N ALA A 219 26.56 4.57 -6.38
CA ALA A 219 25.29 3.87 -6.14
C ALA A 219 24.51 3.63 -7.45
N CYS A 220 24.51 4.59 -8.40
CA CYS A 220 23.94 4.38 -9.75
C CYS A 220 24.60 3.21 -10.50
N ARG A 221 25.94 3.10 -10.43
CA ARG A 221 26.66 1.97 -11.05
C ARG A 221 26.30 0.65 -10.38
N ARG A 222 26.28 0.61 -9.04
CA ARG A 222 25.97 -0.59 -8.27
C ARG A 222 24.56 -1.12 -8.58
N VAL A 223 23.54 -0.28 -8.58
CA VAL A 223 22.17 -0.73 -8.89
C VAL A 223 22.06 -1.25 -10.31
N ARG A 224 22.72 -0.60 -11.28
CA ARG A 224 22.75 -1.06 -12.68
C ARG A 224 23.39 -2.44 -12.80
N THR A 225 24.51 -2.68 -12.12
CA THR A 225 25.15 -4.01 -12.08
C THR A 225 24.22 -5.05 -11.47
N VAL A 226 23.61 -4.75 -10.32
CA VAL A 226 22.69 -5.67 -9.63
C VAL A 226 21.50 -6.03 -10.52
N LEU A 227 20.83 -5.06 -11.15
CA LEU A 227 19.67 -5.33 -12.01
C LEU A 227 20.06 -6.11 -13.27
N ALA A 228 21.22 -5.81 -13.85
CA ALA A 228 21.71 -6.54 -15.01
C ALA A 228 22.09 -7.99 -14.67
N GLU A 229 22.74 -8.23 -13.53
CA GLU A 229 23.19 -9.56 -13.11
C GLU A 229 22.02 -10.44 -12.62
N GLU A 230 21.12 -9.89 -11.80
CA GLU A 230 20.05 -10.66 -11.17
C GLU A 230 18.80 -10.79 -12.04
N LEU A 231 18.48 -9.78 -12.86
CA LEU A 231 17.24 -9.71 -13.65
C LEU A 231 17.47 -9.59 -15.16
N GLY A 232 18.68 -9.26 -15.61
CA GLY A 232 18.97 -9.01 -17.03
C GLY A 232 18.28 -7.75 -17.58
N ILE A 233 17.98 -6.78 -16.71
CA ILE A 233 17.28 -5.54 -17.08
C ILE A 233 18.14 -4.31 -16.78
N ASP A 234 17.85 -3.22 -17.50
CA ASP A 234 18.39 -1.90 -17.20
C ASP A 234 17.56 -1.18 -16.10
N PRO A 235 18.12 -0.18 -15.40
CA PRO A 235 17.37 0.67 -14.48
C PRO A 235 16.18 1.36 -15.15
N GLY A 236 15.10 1.53 -14.40
CA GLY A 236 13.91 2.26 -14.82
C GLY A 236 14.17 3.76 -15.03
N ALA A 237 13.24 4.41 -15.72
CA ALA A 237 13.35 5.81 -16.14
C ALA A 237 13.63 6.79 -14.98
N ALA A 238 13.04 6.55 -13.80
CA ALA A 238 13.25 7.40 -12.62
C ALA A 238 14.71 7.40 -12.15
N LEU A 239 15.37 6.24 -12.13
CA LEU A 239 16.79 6.15 -11.78
C LEU A 239 17.70 6.73 -12.86
N ILE A 240 17.35 6.54 -14.14
CA ILE A 240 18.09 7.13 -15.25
C ILE A 240 18.03 8.66 -15.19
N ASP A 241 16.85 9.25 -14.99
CA ASP A 241 16.69 10.70 -14.86
C ASP A 241 17.50 11.24 -13.67
N LEU A 242 17.40 10.57 -12.50
CA LEU A 242 18.16 10.94 -11.32
C LEU A 242 19.67 10.90 -11.58
N GLU A 243 20.18 9.85 -12.23
CA GLU A 243 21.60 9.76 -12.62
C GLU A 243 22.01 10.93 -13.52
N GLN A 244 21.20 11.30 -14.52
CA GLN A 244 21.49 12.42 -15.41
C GLN A 244 21.54 13.76 -14.66
N ARG A 245 20.60 14.00 -13.73
CA ARG A 245 20.58 15.21 -12.90
C ARG A 245 21.81 15.28 -12.00
N VAL A 246 22.19 14.16 -11.38
CA VAL A 246 23.42 14.05 -10.56
C VAL A 246 24.67 14.30 -11.40
N LEU A 247 24.76 13.77 -12.62
CA LEU A 247 25.89 14.00 -13.54
C LEU A 247 26.04 15.48 -13.92
N ARG A 248 24.92 16.17 -14.16
CA ARG A 248 24.88 17.58 -14.55
C ARG A 248 24.94 18.55 -13.38
N GLN A 249 25.02 18.04 -12.16
CA GLN A 249 24.97 18.83 -10.92
C GLN A 249 23.70 19.71 -10.82
N GLU A 250 22.58 19.20 -11.33
CA GLU A 250 21.30 19.90 -11.25
C GLU A 250 20.76 19.87 -9.80
N PRO A 251 20.09 20.93 -9.33
CA PRO A 251 19.46 20.90 -8.03
C PRO A 251 18.33 19.85 -8.01
N LEU A 252 18.30 19.03 -6.96
CA LEU A 252 17.16 18.14 -6.68
C LEU A 252 16.14 18.90 -5.85
N ASN A 253 15.00 19.21 -6.45
CA ASN A 253 13.91 19.86 -5.74
C ASN A 253 13.04 18.77 -5.09
N VAL A 254 13.37 18.42 -3.84
CA VAL A 254 12.74 17.29 -3.11
C VAL A 254 11.23 17.50 -2.92
N VAL A 255 10.78 18.75 -2.92
CA VAL A 255 9.37 19.14 -2.82
C VAL A 255 8.63 18.95 -4.16
N GLU A 256 9.30 19.09 -5.31
CA GLU A 256 8.69 18.91 -6.63
C GLU A 256 8.77 17.46 -7.14
N ALA A 257 9.82 16.72 -6.76
CA ALA A 257 9.96 15.29 -7.06
C ALA A 257 8.79 14.48 -6.46
N LYS A 258 8.35 14.83 -5.24
CA LYS A 258 7.15 14.26 -4.62
C LYS A 258 5.85 14.63 -5.31
N ARG A 259 5.74 15.79 -5.97
CA ARG A 259 4.53 16.10 -6.75
C ARG A 259 4.43 15.16 -7.95
N SER A 260 5.57 14.88 -8.60
CA SER A 260 5.67 13.92 -9.70
C SER A 260 5.52 12.45 -9.26
N GLU A 261 6.04 12.08 -8.08
CA GLU A 261 5.87 10.74 -7.50
C GLU A 261 4.50 10.54 -6.85
N GLN A 262 3.85 11.55 -6.27
CA GLN A 262 2.45 11.49 -5.81
C GLN A 262 1.50 11.40 -7.00
N LEU A 263 1.81 12.06 -8.12
CA LEU A 263 1.13 11.85 -9.41
C LEU A 263 1.33 10.40 -9.93
N ALA A 264 2.52 9.83 -9.77
CA ALA A 264 2.82 8.44 -10.18
C ALA A 264 2.30 7.37 -9.19
N ALA A 265 2.21 7.67 -7.90
CA ALA A 265 1.71 6.78 -6.84
C ALA A 265 0.17 6.78 -6.78
N ALA A 266 -0.47 7.93 -7.04
CA ALA A 266 -1.92 7.98 -7.30
C ALA A 266 -2.31 7.15 -8.54
N MET A 267 -1.35 6.89 -9.44
CA MET A 267 -1.49 6.01 -10.60
C MET A 267 -1.32 4.50 -10.27
N THR A 268 -0.80 4.13 -9.09
CA THR A 268 -0.30 2.76 -8.85
C THR A 268 -0.82 2.05 -7.58
N GLU A 269 -1.55 2.68 -6.65
CA GLU A 269 -2.03 1.97 -5.44
C GLU A 269 -3.55 1.86 -5.22
N THR A 270 -3.91 0.72 -4.62
CA THR A 270 -5.22 0.08 -4.60
C THR A 270 -5.85 0.12 -3.20
N VAL A 271 -6.73 1.11 -2.95
CA VAL A 271 -7.85 1.23 -1.95
C VAL A 271 -7.64 0.89 -0.47
N THR A 272 -7.99 1.87 0.37
CA THR A 272 -9.12 1.79 1.35
C THR A 272 -9.59 3.19 1.75
N GLU A 273 -10.61 3.70 1.05
CA GLU A 273 -11.81 4.35 1.60
C GLU A 273 -12.64 4.87 0.42
N VAL A 274 -13.96 4.90 0.58
CA VAL A 274 -14.94 5.17 -0.48
C VAL A 274 -15.19 6.68 -0.56
N PRO A 275 -14.83 7.37 -1.66
CA PRO A 275 -15.67 8.41 -2.20
C PRO A 275 -16.74 7.74 -3.06
N ARG A 276 -17.94 8.31 -3.07
CA ARG A 276 -19.04 7.93 -3.98
C ARG A 276 -18.66 8.29 -5.42
N SER A 277 -17.69 7.61 -6.01
CA SER A 277 -17.20 7.89 -7.36
C SER A 277 -18.13 7.25 -8.38
N ILE A 278 -18.57 8.07 -9.32
CA ILE A 278 -19.36 7.77 -10.51
C ILE A 278 -18.91 6.44 -11.13
N ARG A 279 -19.74 5.39 -11.03
CA ARG A 279 -19.42 4.06 -11.59
C ARG A 279 -19.93 3.88 -13.02
N ASN A 280 -20.86 4.71 -13.44
CA ASN A 280 -21.51 4.65 -14.74
C ASN A 280 -21.59 6.06 -15.32
N GLY A 281 -21.51 6.18 -16.64
CA GLY A 281 -21.64 7.45 -17.32
C GLY A 281 -21.92 7.28 -18.81
N ASN A 282 -22.21 8.39 -19.47
CA ASN A 282 -22.44 8.46 -20.90
C ASN A 282 -21.38 9.36 -21.55
N LEU A 283 -21.04 9.07 -22.79
CA LEU A 283 -20.29 9.97 -23.67
C LEU A 283 -21.27 10.70 -24.57
N ARG A 284 -21.31 12.03 -24.49
CA ARG A 284 -22.12 12.87 -25.36
C ARG A 284 -21.26 13.47 -26.47
N PHE A 285 -21.65 13.27 -27.71
CA PHE A 285 -21.09 13.94 -28.87
C PHE A 285 -21.58 15.38 -28.97
N ALA A 286 -20.84 16.22 -29.70
CA ALA A 286 -21.23 17.61 -29.96
C ALA A 286 -22.58 17.76 -30.67
N ASP A 287 -23.02 16.75 -31.43
CA ASP A 287 -24.34 16.68 -32.08
C ASP A 287 -25.49 16.29 -31.13
N GLY A 288 -25.18 16.07 -29.85
CA GLY A 288 -26.14 15.69 -28.81
C GLY A 288 -26.35 14.18 -28.64
N ARG A 289 -25.79 13.34 -29.53
CA ARG A 289 -25.89 11.88 -29.41
C ARG A 289 -25.14 11.40 -28.16
N THR A 290 -25.76 10.54 -27.36
CA THR A 290 -25.15 9.94 -26.16
C THR A 290 -24.96 8.44 -26.31
N ILE A 291 -23.79 7.95 -25.89
CA ILE A 291 -23.45 6.54 -25.84
C ILE A 291 -23.18 6.14 -24.39
N PRO A 292 -23.85 5.10 -23.84
CA PRO A 292 -23.55 4.63 -22.49
C PRO A 292 -22.20 3.93 -22.44
N ILE A 293 -21.49 4.10 -21.32
CA ILE A 293 -20.26 3.36 -21.04
C ILE A 293 -20.66 2.04 -20.36
N PRO A 294 -20.42 0.88 -20.98
CA PRO A 294 -20.73 -0.42 -20.38
C PRO A 294 -19.96 -0.64 -19.08
N HIS A 295 -20.47 -1.54 -18.22
CA HIS A 295 -19.81 -1.89 -16.96
C HIS A 295 -18.37 -2.38 -17.13
N GLY A 296 -18.01 -2.97 -18.27
CA GLY A 296 -16.65 -3.42 -18.58
C GLY A 296 -15.73 -2.34 -19.16
N GLY A 297 -16.23 -1.11 -19.35
CA GLY A 297 -15.55 -0.07 -20.11
C GLY A 297 -15.97 -0.02 -21.59
N ILE A 298 -15.38 0.90 -22.34
CA ILE A 298 -15.62 1.13 -23.77
C ILE A 298 -14.29 1.46 -24.46
N ARG A 299 -13.90 0.67 -25.49
CA ARG A 299 -12.76 1.01 -26.35
C ARG A 299 -13.24 1.95 -27.45
N ILE A 300 -12.39 2.93 -27.75
CA ILE A 300 -12.66 4.02 -28.67
C ILE A 300 -11.58 4.00 -29.75
N GLY A 301 -12.00 4.00 -31.02
CA GLY A 301 -11.05 4.03 -32.13
C GLY A 301 -11.74 3.91 -33.49
N ARG A 302 -10.96 3.88 -34.57
CA ARG A 302 -11.48 3.85 -35.94
C ARG A 302 -11.85 2.44 -36.44
N MET A 303 -11.35 1.38 -35.80
CA MET A 303 -11.71 0.01 -36.20
C MET A 303 -13.12 -0.35 -35.73
N THR A 304 -13.83 -1.14 -36.54
CA THR A 304 -15.24 -1.51 -36.34
C THR A 304 -15.47 -2.45 -35.15
N ASP A 305 -14.41 -3.00 -34.57
CA ASP A 305 -14.42 -3.87 -33.39
C ASP A 305 -14.18 -3.11 -32.07
N ASN A 306 -14.06 -1.78 -32.13
CA ASN A 306 -14.22 -0.92 -30.95
C ASN A 306 -15.69 -0.82 -30.58
N GLU A 307 -15.98 -0.75 -29.27
CA GLU A 307 -17.34 -0.49 -28.81
C GLU A 307 -17.82 0.93 -29.17
N LEU A 308 -16.90 1.90 -29.26
CA LEU A 308 -17.16 3.22 -29.85
C LEU A 308 -16.29 3.43 -31.09
N VAL A 309 -16.91 3.30 -32.26
CA VAL A 309 -16.25 3.55 -33.55
C VAL A 309 -16.28 5.05 -33.86
N LEU A 310 -15.12 5.65 -34.07
CA LEU A 310 -14.97 7.03 -34.51
C LEU A 310 -14.66 7.08 -36.01
N ASP A 311 -15.51 7.78 -36.77
CA ASP A 311 -15.22 8.16 -38.16
C ASP A 311 -14.35 9.42 -38.20
N ASP A 312 -13.17 9.32 -37.60
CA ASP A 312 -12.20 10.41 -37.49
C ASP A 312 -10.85 9.93 -38.02
N PRO A 313 -10.35 10.50 -39.15
CA PRO A 313 -9.08 10.08 -39.73
C PRO A 313 -7.87 10.37 -38.83
N LYS A 314 -8.02 11.28 -37.85
CA LYS A 314 -6.98 11.55 -36.83
C LYS A 314 -7.08 10.61 -35.63
N ALA A 315 -8.15 9.82 -35.49
CA ALA A 315 -8.21 8.76 -34.51
C ALA A 315 -7.39 7.53 -34.96
N SER A 316 -6.77 6.88 -33.99
CA SER A 316 -6.02 5.65 -34.19
C SER A 316 -6.98 4.47 -34.30
N ARG A 317 -6.49 3.34 -34.82
CA ARG A 317 -7.29 2.11 -34.97
C ARG A 317 -7.94 1.68 -33.64
N TYR A 318 -7.14 1.70 -32.58
CA TYR A 318 -7.53 1.64 -31.19
C TYR A 318 -6.86 2.85 -30.54
N HIS A 319 -7.63 3.80 -30.03
CA HIS A 319 -7.10 5.11 -29.66
C HIS A 319 -7.18 5.32 -28.14
N ALA A 320 -8.32 5.02 -27.53
CA ALA A 320 -8.50 5.17 -26.10
C ALA A 320 -9.31 4.02 -25.52
N HIS A 321 -9.22 3.83 -24.21
CA HIS A 321 -10.09 2.92 -23.46
C HIS A 321 -10.58 3.62 -22.20
N ILE A 322 -11.89 3.78 -22.05
CA ILE A 322 -12.47 4.18 -20.77
C ILE A 322 -12.85 2.91 -20.02
N MET A 323 -12.36 2.75 -18.80
CA MET A 323 -12.55 1.55 -18.00
C MET A 323 -12.92 1.90 -16.57
N PRO A 324 -13.73 1.06 -15.89
CA PRO A 324 -13.98 1.22 -14.47
C PRO A 324 -12.66 1.04 -13.70
N SER A 325 -12.46 1.90 -12.71
CA SER A 325 -11.39 1.81 -11.73
C SER A 325 -11.98 1.91 -10.33
N ARG A 326 -11.16 1.68 -9.30
CA ARG A 326 -11.60 1.84 -7.91
C ARG A 326 -11.96 3.29 -7.56
N ALA A 327 -11.49 4.28 -8.34
CA ALA A 327 -11.71 5.72 -8.12
C ALA A 327 -12.74 6.35 -9.08
N GLY A 328 -13.40 5.58 -9.95
CA GLY A 328 -14.33 6.07 -10.96
C GLY A 328 -14.00 5.56 -12.36
N LEU A 329 -14.50 6.21 -13.41
CA LEU A 329 -14.16 5.87 -14.79
C LEU A 329 -12.83 6.52 -15.19
N LEU A 330 -11.89 5.70 -15.68
CA LEU A 330 -10.55 6.10 -16.10
C LEU A 330 -10.46 6.00 -17.61
N ILE A 331 -10.09 7.08 -18.30
CA ILE A 331 -9.69 7.05 -19.71
C ILE A 331 -8.18 6.83 -19.83
N LYS A 332 -7.76 5.92 -20.70
CA LYS A 332 -6.35 5.70 -21.07
C LYS A 332 -6.14 5.94 -22.55
N ASP A 333 -5.00 6.53 -22.89
CA ASP A 333 -4.48 6.52 -24.26
C ASP A 333 -3.86 5.15 -24.57
N LEU A 334 -4.21 4.55 -25.70
CA LEU A 334 -3.70 3.26 -26.15
C LEU A 334 -2.50 3.43 -27.08
N HIS A 335 -1.56 4.28 -26.68
CA HIS A 335 -0.41 4.70 -27.50
C HIS A 335 -0.84 5.26 -28.86
N SER A 336 -1.86 6.11 -28.85
CA SER A 336 -2.37 6.70 -30.07
C SER A 336 -1.38 7.68 -30.71
N ALA A 337 -1.52 7.89 -32.02
CA ALA A 337 -0.61 8.75 -32.76
C ALA A 337 -0.78 10.25 -32.44
N ASN A 338 -1.96 10.66 -31.96
CA ASN A 338 -2.31 12.07 -31.73
C ASN A 338 -2.62 12.39 -30.26
N GLY A 339 -2.56 11.40 -29.37
CA GLY A 339 -2.87 11.54 -27.96
C GLY A 339 -4.36 11.71 -27.66
N VAL A 340 -4.71 11.47 -26.40
CA VAL A 340 -6.02 11.77 -25.83
C VAL A 340 -5.89 13.01 -24.95
N TYR A 341 -6.87 13.92 -25.04
CA TYR A 341 -6.90 15.12 -24.20
C TYR A 341 -8.16 15.15 -23.35
N VAL A 342 -8.02 15.51 -22.08
CA VAL A 342 -9.14 15.77 -21.17
C VAL A 342 -9.05 17.22 -20.72
N ASN A 343 -10.10 18.01 -20.95
CA ASN A 343 -10.14 19.45 -20.69
C ASN A 343 -8.95 20.21 -21.29
N GLU A 344 -8.64 19.89 -22.55
CA GLU A 344 -7.49 20.38 -23.34
C GLU A 344 -6.08 20.01 -22.83
N LEU A 345 -5.97 19.21 -21.77
CA LEU A 345 -4.70 18.69 -21.28
C LEU A 345 -4.44 17.28 -21.86
N PRO A 346 -3.27 17.01 -22.45
CA PRO A 346 -2.93 15.66 -22.89
C PRO A 346 -2.80 14.73 -21.69
N ILE A 347 -3.24 13.48 -21.85
CA ILE A 347 -3.07 12.42 -20.84
C ILE A 347 -1.92 11.51 -21.25
N ASP A 348 -1.00 11.22 -20.33
CA ASP A 348 0.22 10.45 -20.61
C ASP A 348 0.01 8.94 -20.32
N THR A 349 -0.69 8.62 -19.23
CA THR A 349 -0.94 7.24 -18.76
C THR A 349 -2.42 6.96 -18.51
N GLY A 350 -3.21 8.01 -18.27
CA GLY A 350 -4.66 8.00 -18.12
C GLY A 350 -5.19 9.18 -17.30
N ALA A 351 -6.50 9.39 -17.28
CA ALA A 351 -7.17 10.42 -16.47
C ALA A 351 -8.51 9.90 -15.94
N LEU A 352 -8.84 10.23 -14.68
CA LEU A 352 -10.17 9.99 -14.13
C LEU A 352 -11.15 10.99 -14.71
N LEU A 353 -12.33 10.51 -15.10
CA LEU A 353 -13.38 11.34 -15.65
C LEU A 353 -14.30 11.84 -14.53
N ALA A 354 -14.40 13.16 -14.43
CA ALA A 354 -15.38 13.88 -13.63
C ALA A 354 -16.55 14.34 -14.50
N ASP A 355 -17.74 14.44 -13.92
CA ASP A 355 -18.94 14.92 -14.63
C ASP A 355 -18.66 16.24 -15.36
N GLY A 356 -18.96 16.29 -16.65
CA GLY A 356 -18.72 17.45 -17.50
C GLY A 356 -17.37 17.49 -18.21
N ASP A 357 -16.46 16.56 -17.95
CA ASP A 357 -15.15 16.53 -18.61
C ASP A 357 -15.25 16.46 -20.14
N MET A 358 -14.45 17.27 -20.82
CA MET A 358 -14.34 17.27 -22.27
C MET A 358 -13.19 16.37 -22.71
N ILE A 359 -13.50 15.31 -23.44
CA ILE A 359 -12.54 14.35 -24.00
C ILE A 359 -12.35 14.68 -25.48
N ARG A 360 -11.13 14.98 -25.90
CA ARG A 360 -10.77 15.19 -27.31
C ARG A 360 -9.88 14.07 -27.82
N ILE A 361 -10.32 13.41 -28.89
CA ILE A 361 -9.66 12.33 -29.61
C ILE A 361 -9.62 12.71 -31.08
N GLY A 362 -8.43 12.97 -31.63
CA GLY A 362 -8.31 13.51 -32.98
C GLY A 362 -9.02 14.86 -33.12
N ALA A 363 -10.00 14.94 -34.02
CA ALA A 363 -10.92 16.07 -34.18
C ALA A 363 -12.26 15.89 -33.42
N THR A 364 -12.52 14.69 -32.89
CA THR A 364 -13.75 14.37 -32.16
C THR A 364 -13.68 14.89 -30.73
N VAL A 365 -14.73 15.57 -30.29
CA VAL A 365 -14.90 16.03 -28.90
C VAL A 365 -16.14 15.38 -28.30
N LEU A 366 -15.97 14.79 -27.12
CA LEU A 366 -16.99 14.13 -26.33
C LEU A 366 -17.08 14.80 -24.95
N THR A 367 -18.27 14.87 -24.38
CA THR A 367 -18.47 15.26 -22.97
C THR A 367 -18.81 14.02 -22.17
N PHE A 368 -18.08 13.77 -21.09
CA PHE A 368 -18.46 12.75 -20.13
C PHE A 368 -19.59 13.26 -19.23
N ILE A 369 -20.64 12.44 -19.09
CA ILE A 369 -21.80 12.72 -18.26
C ILE A 369 -21.92 11.62 -17.23
N ALA A 370 -21.76 11.96 -15.96
CA ALA A 370 -21.93 11.05 -14.86
C ALA A 370 -23.39 10.63 -14.69
N VAL A 371 -23.61 9.37 -14.30
CA VAL A 371 -24.90 8.90 -13.81
C VAL A 371 -24.73 8.60 -12.33
N SER A 372 -25.50 9.33 -11.49
CA SER A 372 -25.46 9.24 -10.03
C SER A 372 -26.09 7.97 -9.45
#